data_AF-A0A660XVH9-F1
#
_entry.id   AF-A0A660XVH9-F1
#
_cell.length_a   1.000
_cell.length_b   1.000
_cell.length_c   1.000
_cell.angle_alpha   90.00
_cell.angle_beta   90.00
_cell.angle_gamma   90.00
#
_symmetry.space_group_name_H-M   'P 1'
#
loop_
_entity.id
_entity.type
_entity.pdbx_description
1 polymer ?
#
loop_
_entity_poly.entity_id
_entity_poly.type
_entity_poly.pdbx_seq_one_letter_code
_entity_poly.pdbx_strand_id
1 'polypeptide(L)'
;MIYGAGMFLGTITPGRLGDFSKIFYLKQTSGCDFKKGLFVNVLDRLFDLGLLLIIALGAMYWILNFRGILLYLIFLLFFVFMIILFRKRVGQYISAIFSKLFKVPLTAADIEKIWNLKLLFPFIFTLIPYALIFYQMIFIANCTGFDINPFYLVGTLTLGNLVSLLPISISGLGTREAVFVVALSKIGLTAAQAVSLSLSFFLLNNFSILMISLFLFLILKPDQIREEYIL
;
A
#
# COMPACT_ATOMS: atom_id res chain seq x y z
N MET A 1 7.25 2.76 -17.54
CA MET A 1 8.17 1.60 -17.59
C MET A 1 9.09 1.55 -16.37
N ILE A 2 9.82 2.62 -16.04
CA ILE A 2 10.73 2.70 -14.89
C ILE A 2 10.06 2.34 -13.53
N TYR A 3 8.87 2.89 -13.27
CA TYR A 3 8.10 2.56 -12.06
C TYR A 3 7.78 1.06 -11.96
N GLY A 4 7.48 0.41 -13.09
CA GLY A 4 7.22 -1.03 -13.18
C GLY A 4 8.45 -1.89 -12.93
N ALA A 5 9.62 -1.51 -13.48
CA ALA A 5 10.87 -2.20 -13.18
C ALA A 5 11.25 -2.12 -11.69
N GLY A 6 11.05 -0.96 -11.05
CA GLY A 6 11.29 -0.81 -9.61
C GLY A 6 10.29 -1.57 -8.71
N MET A 7 9.07 -1.87 -9.21
CA MET A 7 8.10 -2.70 -8.47
C MET A 7 8.53 -4.17 -8.36
N PHE A 8 9.38 -4.66 -9.27
CA PHE A 8 9.89 -6.02 -9.19
C PHE A 8 10.62 -6.26 -7.87
N LEU A 9 11.58 -5.40 -7.54
CA LEU A 9 12.33 -5.49 -6.28
C LEU A 9 11.40 -5.31 -5.06
N GLY A 10 10.38 -4.46 -5.17
CA GLY A 10 9.36 -4.29 -4.13
C GLY A 10 8.53 -5.53 -3.85
N THR A 11 8.21 -6.34 -4.86
CA THR A 11 7.36 -7.54 -4.70
C THR A 11 8.11 -8.75 -4.13
N ILE A 12 9.42 -8.86 -4.37
CA ILE A 12 10.23 -9.98 -3.88
C ILE A 12 10.81 -9.75 -2.48
N THR A 13 10.79 -8.53 -1.97
CA THR A 13 11.41 -8.17 -0.69
C THR A 13 10.39 -8.18 0.46
N PRO A 14 10.76 -8.66 1.66
CA PRO A 14 9.92 -8.56 2.84
C PRO A 14 9.53 -7.11 3.14
N GLY A 15 8.27 -6.87 3.52
CA GLY A 15 7.77 -5.53 3.83
C GLY A 15 7.83 -4.53 2.65
N ARG A 16 7.98 -5.03 1.41
CA ARG A 16 8.12 -4.22 0.18
C ARG A 16 9.27 -3.22 0.18
N LEU A 17 10.34 -3.49 0.93
CA LEU A 17 11.50 -2.58 1.04
C LEU A 17 12.19 -2.30 -0.29
N GLY A 18 12.11 -3.21 -1.26
CA GLY A 18 12.66 -3.03 -2.60
C GLY A 18 11.95 -1.94 -3.41
N ASP A 19 10.81 -1.40 -2.96
CA ASP A 19 10.20 -0.21 -3.59
C ASP A 19 11.11 1.02 -3.51
N PHE A 20 12.05 1.08 -2.56
CA PHE A 20 13.07 2.13 -2.51
C PHE A 20 14.01 2.10 -3.72
N SER A 21 14.09 0.98 -4.45
CA SER A 21 14.89 0.88 -5.67
C SER A 21 14.48 1.91 -6.74
N LYS A 22 13.19 2.30 -6.77
CA LYS A 22 12.63 3.32 -7.67
C LYS A 22 13.36 4.66 -7.57
N ILE A 23 13.92 4.98 -6.40
CA ILE A 23 14.63 6.24 -6.16
C ILE A 23 15.93 6.29 -6.96
N PHE A 24 16.65 5.17 -7.09
CA PHE A 24 17.88 5.11 -7.87
C PHE A 24 17.59 5.37 -9.35
N TYR A 25 16.52 4.78 -9.88
CA TYR A 25 16.08 5.06 -11.25
C TYR A 25 15.64 6.52 -11.43
N LEU A 26 14.84 7.07 -10.51
CA LEU A 26 14.41 8.48 -10.56
C LEU A 26 15.58 9.47 -10.48
N LYS A 27 16.61 9.17 -9.70
CA LYS A 27 17.84 9.95 -9.65
C LYS A 27 18.55 9.95 -11.01
N GLN A 28 18.61 8.78 -11.65
CA GLN A 28 19.31 8.61 -12.92
C GLN A 28 18.57 9.28 -14.09
N THR A 29 17.24 9.22 -14.13
CA THR A 29 16.45 9.71 -15.28
C THR A 29 15.99 11.17 -15.14
N SER A 30 15.66 11.62 -13.92
CA SER A 30 15.04 12.93 -13.70
C SER A 30 15.96 13.92 -12.97
N GLY A 31 17.18 13.50 -12.60
CA GLY A 31 18.10 14.31 -11.78
C GLY A 31 17.55 14.64 -10.40
N CYS A 32 16.53 13.92 -9.94
CA CYS A 32 15.86 14.21 -8.67
C CYS A 32 16.81 14.01 -7.48
N ASP A 33 16.76 14.92 -6.51
CA ASP A 33 17.50 14.77 -5.26
C ASP A 33 17.05 13.49 -4.55
N PHE A 34 18.00 12.60 -4.29
CA PHE A 34 17.78 11.32 -3.60
C PHE A 34 16.99 11.50 -2.30
N LYS A 35 17.27 12.60 -1.57
CA LYS A 35 16.61 12.91 -0.30
C LYS A 35 15.11 13.16 -0.46
N LYS A 36 14.75 13.90 -1.52
CA LYS A 36 13.35 14.23 -1.85
C LYS A 36 12.62 13.00 -2.37
N GLY A 37 13.28 12.19 -3.21
CA GLY A 37 12.74 10.91 -3.67
C GLY A 37 12.44 9.95 -2.52
N LEU A 38 13.35 9.83 -1.54
CA LEU A 38 13.15 9.01 -0.34
C LEU A 38 11.97 9.50 0.49
N PHE A 39 11.87 10.81 0.72
CA PHE A 39 10.76 11.40 1.47
C PHE A 39 9.41 11.17 0.81
N VAL A 40 9.32 11.37 -0.51
CA VAL A 40 8.08 11.13 -1.28
C VAL A 40 7.68 9.67 -1.25
N ASN A 41 8.63 8.74 -1.38
CA ASN A 41 8.31 7.30 -1.32
C ASN A 41 7.79 6.88 0.07
N VAL A 42 8.35 7.43 1.16
CA VAL A 42 7.83 7.16 2.51
C VAL A 42 6.44 7.78 2.71
N LEU A 43 6.23 8.99 2.18
CA LEU A 43 4.92 9.64 2.16
C LEU A 43 3.85 8.79 1.46
N ASP A 44 4.18 8.20 0.31
CA ASP A 44 3.32 7.30 -0.43
C ASP A 44 2.90 6.09 0.42
N ARG A 45 3.86 5.49 1.14
CA ARG A 45 3.58 4.38 2.07
C ARG A 45 2.69 4.78 3.24
N LEU A 46 2.88 5.98 3.78
CA LEU A 46 2.02 6.47 4.86
C LEU A 46 0.58 6.69 4.39
N PHE A 47 0.39 7.13 3.15
CA PHE A 47 -0.93 7.25 2.54
C PHE A 47 -1.57 5.89 2.29
N ASP A 48 -0.83 4.93 1.74
CA ASP A 48 -1.29 3.54 1.58
C ASP A 48 -1.74 2.94 2.93
N LEU A 49 -0.88 3.03 3.95
CA LEU A 49 -1.14 2.54 5.29
C LEU A 49 -2.33 3.26 5.93
N GLY A 50 -2.40 4.57 5.80
CA GLY A 50 -3.51 5.38 6.30
C GLY A 50 -4.83 4.93 5.71
N LEU A 51 -4.90 4.78 4.38
CA LEU A 51 -6.09 4.33 3.68
C LEU A 51 -6.51 2.92 4.12
N LEU A 52 -5.56 1.98 4.17
CA LEU A 52 -5.81 0.62 4.64
C LEU A 52 -6.34 0.61 6.08
N LEU A 53 -5.79 1.43 6.98
CA LEU A 53 -6.26 1.52 8.36
C LEU A 53 -7.71 2.02 8.44
N ILE A 54 -8.11 3.03 7.67
CA ILE A 54 -9.51 3.50 7.64
C ILE A 54 -10.45 2.37 7.23
N ILE A 55 -10.11 1.70 6.14
CA ILE A 55 -10.96 0.67 5.56
C ILE A 55 -11.02 -0.53 6.52
N ALA A 56 -9.92 -0.87 7.18
CA ALA A 56 -9.87 -1.93 8.19
C ALA A 56 -10.73 -1.58 9.41
N LEU A 57 -10.70 -0.34 9.88
CA LEU A 57 -11.55 0.13 10.98
C LEU A 57 -13.04 0.12 10.60
N GLY A 58 -13.37 0.57 9.38
CA GLY A 58 -14.73 0.45 8.84
C GLY A 58 -15.17 -1.02 8.72
N ALA A 59 -14.27 -1.90 8.32
CA ALA A 59 -14.53 -3.33 8.21
C ALA A 59 -14.77 -4.04 9.54
N MET A 60 -14.18 -3.54 10.64
CA MET A 60 -14.46 -4.08 11.98
C MET A 60 -15.95 -4.03 12.33
N TYR A 61 -16.70 -3.07 11.78
CA TYR A 61 -18.15 -3.02 11.90
C TYR A 61 -18.81 -4.34 11.45
N TRP A 62 -18.36 -4.90 10.32
CA TRP A 62 -18.90 -6.13 9.73
C TRP A 62 -18.26 -7.41 10.32
N ILE A 63 -16.96 -7.38 10.65
CA ILE A 63 -16.21 -8.58 11.10
C ILE A 63 -16.39 -8.87 12.60
N LEU A 64 -16.52 -7.83 13.42
CA LEU A 64 -16.61 -7.94 14.88
C LEU A 64 -18.02 -7.61 15.40
N ASN A 65 -18.98 -7.32 14.51
CA ASN A 65 -20.31 -6.80 14.88
C ASN A 65 -20.23 -5.59 15.83
N PHE A 66 -19.18 -4.77 15.67
CA PHE A 66 -18.91 -3.64 16.54
C PHE A 66 -19.86 -2.50 16.18
N ARG A 67 -21.08 -2.53 16.73
CA ARG A 67 -22.13 -1.53 16.48
C ARG A 67 -22.18 -0.57 17.66
N GLY A 68 -21.77 0.68 17.48
CA GLY A 68 -21.89 1.67 18.55
C GLY A 68 -21.09 2.96 18.38
N ILE A 69 -21.26 3.86 19.35
CA ILE A 69 -20.63 5.18 19.43
C ILE A 69 -19.10 5.15 19.23
N LEU A 70 -18.45 4.07 19.69
CA LEU A 70 -17.00 3.88 19.56
C LEU A 70 -16.53 3.90 18.12
N LEU A 71 -17.30 3.34 17.18
CA LEU A 71 -16.90 3.28 15.78
C LEU A 71 -17.01 4.67 15.12
N TYR A 72 -18.07 5.43 15.45
CA TYR A 72 -18.19 6.83 15.05
C TYR A 72 -17.09 7.71 15.65
N LEU A 73 -16.71 7.50 16.91
CA LEU A 73 -15.61 8.20 17.55
C LEU A 73 -14.26 7.89 16.87
N ILE A 74 -14.02 6.63 16.48
CA ILE A 74 -12.81 6.26 15.74
C ILE A 74 -12.78 6.96 14.37
N PHE A 75 -13.90 6.97 13.63
CA PHE A 75 -13.98 7.72 12.36
C PHE A 75 -13.76 9.22 12.56
N LEU A 76 -14.34 9.81 13.61
CA LEU A 76 -14.14 11.22 13.95
C LEU A 76 -12.67 11.51 14.26
N LEU A 77 -12.05 10.71 15.13
CA LEU A 77 -10.63 10.83 15.49
C LEU A 77 -9.74 10.69 14.25
N PHE A 78 -10.07 9.78 13.35
CA PHE A 78 -9.35 9.61 12.09
C PHE A 78 -9.50 10.85 11.19
N PHE A 79 -10.70 11.40 11.04
CA PHE A 79 -10.94 12.59 10.22
C PHE A 79 -10.21 13.81 10.79
N VAL A 80 -10.24 13.98 12.11
CA VAL A 80 -9.46 15.00 12.82
C VAL A 80 -7.96 14.78 12.62
N PHE A 81 -7.49 13.54 12.72
CA PHE A 81 -6.10 13.18 12.44
C PHE A 81 -5.68 13.57 11.02
N MET A 82 -6.52 13.30 10.02
CA MET A 82 -6.26 13.69 8.63
C MET A 82 -6.19 15.21 8.46
N ILE A 83 -7.09 15.97 9.07
CA ILE A 83 -7.04 17.45 9.03
C ILE A 83 -5.75 17.96 9.68
N ILE A 84 -5.34 17.36 10.80
CA ILE A 84 -4.11 17.72 11.51
C ILE A 84 -2.88 17.35 10.66
N LEU A 85 -2.89 16.22 9.96
CA LEU A 85 -1.78 15.72 9.15
C LEU A 85 -1.34 16.75 8.10
N PHE A 86 -2.27 17.49 7.48
CA PHE A 86 -1.95 18.52 6.50
C PHE A 86 -1.50 19.87 7.09
N ARG A 87 -1.43 20.02 8.43
CA ARG A 87 -0.87 21.23 9.04
C ARG A 87 0.64 21.31 8.83
N LYS A 88 1.14 22.50 8.49
CA LYS A 88 2.58 22.76 8.28
C LYS A 88 3.47 22.26 9.42
N ARG A 89 3.05 22.46 10.68
CA ARG A 89 3.78 22.01 11.87
C ARG A 89 3.99 20.49 11.87
N VAL A 90 3.02 19.70 11.41
CA VAL A 90 3.14 18.24 11.36
C VAL A 90 4.16 17.82 10.31
N GLY A 91 4.17 18.48 9.14
CA GLY A 91 5.22 18.28 8.14
C GLY A 91 6.63 18.55 8.68
N GLN A 92 6.80 19.58 9.53
CA GLN A 92 8.06 19.90 10.20
C GLN A 92 8.46 18.86 11.26
N TYR A 93 7.51 18.28 12.00
CA TYR A 93 7.83 17.18 12.93
C TYR A 93 8.22 15.91 12.18
N ILE A 94 7.49 15.57 11.12
CA ILE A 94 7.76 14.41 10.28
C ILE A 94 9.13 14.55 9.61
N SER A 95 9.50 15.75 9.14
CA SER A 95 10.84 16.00 8.60
C SER A 95 11.95 15.79 9.63
N ALA A 96 11.75 16.25 10.86
CA ALA A 96 12.71 16.07 11.94
C ALA A 96 12.89 14.59 12.31
N ILE A 97 11.79 13.84 12.42
CA ILE A 97 11.84 12.39 12.69
C ILE A 97 12.52 11.66 11.53
N PHE A 98 12.14 11.98 10.29
CA PHE A 98 12.68 11.35 9.09
C PHE A 98 14.19 11.61 8.95
N SER A 99 14.62 12.87 9.10
CA SER A 99 16.03 13.23 9.02
C SER A 99 16.88 12.53 10.09
N LYS A 100 16.33 12.35 11.30
CA LYS A 100 16.97 11.56 12.37
C LYS A 100 17.03 10.07 12.07
N LEU A 101 15.92 9.48 11.60
CA LEU A 101 15.80 8.04 11.35
C LEU A 101 16.65 7.59 10.17
N PHE A 102 16.62 8.34 9.06
CA PHE A 102 17.33 8.00 7.83
C PHE A 102 18.70 8.69 7.71
N LYS A 103 19.09 9.52 8.68
CA LYS A 103 20.34 10.31 8.67
C LYS A 103 20.49 11.16 7.40
N VAL A 104 19.37 11.69 6.89
CA VAL A 104 19.31 12.51 5.68
C VAL A 104 19.02 13.96 6.07
N PRO A 105 19.91 14.93 5.74
CA PRO A 105 19.65 16.34 6.05
C PRO A 105 18.62 16.89 5.06
N LEU A 106 17.35 16.83 5.47
CA LEU A 106 16.20 17.45 4.84
C LEU A 106 15.84 18.71 5.62
N THR A 107 15.76 19.85 4.93
CA THR A 107 15.34 21.10 5.58
C THR A 107 13.82 21.17 5.68
N ALA A 108 13.31 21.91 6.67
CA ALA A 108 11.88 22.19 6.77
C ALA A 108 11.35 22.87 5.48
N ALA A 109 12.15 23.74 4.87
CA ALA A 109 11.80 24.43 3.63
C ALA A 109 11.66 23.48 2.42
N ASP A 110 12.49 22.43 2.33
CA ASP A 110 12.36 21.41 1.29
C ASP A 110 11.03 20.64 1.41
N ILE A 111 10.61 20.36 2.65
CA ILE A 111 9.43 19.56 2.92
C ILE A 111 8.15 20.39 2.85
N GLU A 112 8.15 21.66 3.22
CA GLU A 112 6.96 22.53 3.07
C GLU A 112 6.49 22.65 1.60
N LYS A 113 7.42 22.56 0.64
CA LYS A 113 7.08 22.53 -0.79
C LYS A 113 6.34 21.26 -1.21
N ILE A 114 6.56 20.15 -0.51
CA ILE A 114 5.92 18.86 -0.75
C ILE A 114 4.66 18.71 0.14
N TRP A 115 4.75 19.11 1.40
CA TRP A 115 3.78 18.95 2.46
C TRP A 115 2.72 20.06 2.46
N ASN A 116 1.84 20.01 1.48
CA ASN A 116 0.74 20.96 1.35
C ASN A 116 -0.53 20.26 0.83
N LEU A 117 -1.62 21.03 0.67
CA LEU A 117 -2.92 20.51 0.22
C LEU A 117 -2.86 19.83 -1.16
N LYS A 118 -1.84 20.08 -1.99
CA LYS A 118 -1.67 19.37 -3.26
C LYS A 118 -1.42 17.88 -3.06
N LEU A 119 -0.99 17.43 -1.88
CA LEU A 119 -0.89 16.01 -1.51
C LEU A 119 -2.23 15.29 -1.48
N LEU A 120 -3.36 16.02 -1.41
CA LEU A 120 -4.68 15.41 -1.57
C LEU A 120 -4.85 14.81 -2.97
N PHE A 121 -4.20 15.37 -3.99
CA PHE A 121 -4.29 14.85 -5.35
C PHE A 121 -3.72 13.42 -5.46
N PRO A 122 -2.42 13.15 -5.14
CA PRO A 122 -1.91 11.78 -5.15
C PRO A 122 -2.69 10.86 -4.20
N PHE A 123 -3.12 11.36 -3.03
CA PHE A 123 -3.96 10.57 -2.12
C PHE A 123 -5.28 10.13 -2.77
N ILE A 124 -6.01 11.03 -3.45
CA ILE A 124 -7.23 10.67 -4.19
C ILE A 124 -6.91 9.69 -5.32
N PHE A 125 -5.77 9.86 -5.99
CA PHE A 125 -5.33 8.90 -7.01
C PHE A 125 -5.05 7.50 -6.45
N THR A 126 -4.64 7.35 -5.18
CA THR A 126 -4.50 6.04 -4.55
C THR A 126 -5.84 5.32 -4.36
N LEU A 127 -6.97 6.03 -4.30
CA LEU A 127 -8.28 5.40 -4.17
C LEU A 127 -8.64 4.54 -5.38
N ILE A 128 -8.18 4.92 -6.57
CA ILE A 128 -8.48 4.22 -7.83
C ILE A 128 -7.91 2.79 -7.84
N PRO A 129 -6.59 2.55 -7.64
CA PRO A 129 -6.05 1.20 -7.61
C PRO A 129 -6.64 0.37 -6.47
N TYR A 130 -6.93 0.97 -5.30
CA TYR A 130 -7.60 0.24 -4.21
C TYR A 130 -9.03 -0.16 -4.58
N ALA A 131 -9.81 0.72 -5.21
CA ALA A 131 -11.14 0.40 -5.70
C ALA A 131 -11.11 -0.77 -6.70
N LEU A 132 -10.14 -0.79 -7.61
CA LEU A 132 -9.93 -1.89 -8.55
C LEU A 132 -9.54 -3.19 -7.84
N ILE A 133 -8.65 -3.12 -6.85
CA ILE A 133 -8.24 -4.27 -6.02
C ILE A 133 -9.45 -4.86 -5.27
N PHE A 134 -10.30 -4.02 -4.69
CA PHE A 134 -11.50 -4.46 -3.99
C PHE A 134 -12.52 -5.06 -4.96
N TYR A 135 -12.72 -4.42 -6.10
CA TYR A 135 -13.60 -4.93 -7.15
C TYR A 135 -13.13 -6.30 -7.65
N GLN A 136 -11.83 -6.47 -7.90
CA GLN A 136 -11.24 -7.74 -8.28
C GLN A 136 -11.53 -8.82 -7.24
N MET A 137 -11.39 -8.51 -5.96
CA MET A 137 -11.65 -9.47 -4.88
C MET A 137 -13.13 -9.89 -4.82
N ILE A 138 -14.04 -8.93 -4.95
CA ILE A 138 -15.49 -9.19 -4.99
C ILE A 138 -15.82 -10.06 -6.20
N PHE A 139 -15.23 -9.78 -7.35
CA PHE A 139 -15.42 -10.57 -8.55
C PHE A 139 -14.92 -12.01 -8.39
N ILE A 140 -13.73 -12.21 -7.82
CA ILE A 140 -13.19 -13.54 -7.50
C ILE A 140 -14.15 -14.31 -6.58
N ALA A 141 -14.66 -13.68 -5.52
CA ALA A 141 -15.61 -14.32 -4.62
C ALA A 141 -16.92 -14.72 -5.33
N ASN A 142 -17.45 -13.85 -6.18
CA ASN A 142 -18.66 -14.15 -6.95
C ASN A 142 -18.46 -15.35 -7.89
N CYS A 143 -17.27 -15.52 -8.47
CA CYS A 143 -16.94 -16.69 -9.30
C CYS A 143 -16.88 -18.01 -8.52
N THR A 144 -16.63 -17.95 -7.20
CA THR A 144 -16.60 -19.15 -6.35
C THR A 144 -17.99 -19.64 -5.91
N GLY A 145 -19.03 -18.83 -6.12
CA GLY A 145 -20.40 -19.14 -5.69
C GLY A 145 -20.63 -18.98 -4.18
N PHE A 146 -19.67 -18.42 -3.44
CA PHE A 146 -19.85 -18.12 -2.01
C PHE A 146 -20.66 -16.83 -1.84
N ASP A 147 -21.71 -16.88 -1.03
CA ASP A 147 -22.47 -15.70 -0.64
C ASP A 147 -21.75 -14.95 0.49
N ILE A 148 -20.85 -14.04 0.12
CA ILE A 148 -20.05 -13.24 1.05
C ILE A 148 -20.44 -11.78 0.88
N ASN A 149 -20.83 -11.13 1.98
CA ASN A 149 -21.06 -9.69 1.99
C ASN A 149 -19.82 -8.93 1.47
N PRO A 150 -19.94 -8.07 0.43
CA PRO A 150 -18.79 -7.38 -0.16
C PRO A 150 -17.98 -6.54 0.83
N PHE A 151 -18.63 -5.90 1.80
CA PHE A 151 -17.94 -5.09 2.81
C PHE A 151 -17.13 -5.96 3.78
N TYR A 152 -17.64 -7.14 4.12
CA TYR A 152 -16.91 -8.13 4.91
C TYR A 152 -15.64 -8.60 4.18
N LEU A 153 -15.78 -8.83 2.87
CA LEU A 153 -14.70 -9.29 2.02
C LEU A 153 -13.61 -8.23 1.83
N VAL A 154 -14.01 -6.99 1.52
CA VAL A 154 -13.11 -5.82 1.46
C VAL A 154 -12.34 -5.68 2.77
N GLY A 155 -13.05 -5.79 3.89
CA GLY A 155 -12.45 -5.75 5.21
C GLY A 155 -11.41 -6.82 5.47
N THR A 156 -11.76 -8.06 5.12
CA THR A 156 -10.87 -9.21 5.25
C THR A 156 -9.61 -9.01 4.40
N LEU A 157 -9.76 -8.55 3.16
CA LEU A 157 -8.64 -8.25 2.29
C LEU A 157 -7.75 -7.14 2.84
N THR A 158 -8.35 -6.05 3.33
CA THR A 158 -7.61 -4.92 3.89
C THR A 158 -6.83 -5.32 5.15
N LEU A 159 -7.43 -6.07 6.07
CA LEU A 159 -6.72 -6.61 7.23
C LEU A 159 -5.58 -7.54 6.80
N GLY A 160 -5.83 -8.41 5.82
CA GLY A 160 -4.82 -9.29 5.25
C GLY A 160 -3.64 -8.50 4.67
N ASN A 161 -3.91 -7.43 3.92
CA ASN A 161 -2.90 -6.55 3.35
C ASN A 161 -2.12 -5.78 4.42
N LEU A 162 -2.76 -5.31 5.49
CA LEU A 162 -2.08 -4.67 6.62
C LEU A 162 -1.09 -5.63 7.29
N VAL A 163 -1.51 -6.86 7.57
CA VAL A 163 -0.62 -7.88 8.16
C VAL A 163 0.50 -8.26 7.18
N SER A 164 0.22 -8.27 5.87
CA SER A 164 1.21 -8.55 4.83
C SER A 164 2.32 -7.49 4.70
N LEU A 165 2.08 -6.28 5.21
CA LEU A 165 3.09 -5.23 5.26
C LEU A 165 4.09 -5.43 6.40
N LEU A 166 3.75 -6.28 7.39
CA LEU A 166 4.72 -6.68 8.40
C LEU A 166 5.83 -7.49 7.71
N PRO A 167 7.12 -7.20 7.99
CA PRO A 167 8.25 -7.88 7.37
C PRO A 167 8.46 -9.30 7.97
N ILE A 168 7.38 -10.05 8.11
CA ILE A 168 7.34 -11.41 8.66
C ILE A 168 7.41 -12.44 7.51
N SER A 169 6.84 -12.10 6.34
CA SER A 169 6.80 -12.97 5.17
C SER A 169 7.06 -12.22 3.86
N ILE A 170 7.36 -12.99 2.80
CA ILE A 170 7.55 -12.45 1.45
C ILE A 170 6.16 -12.24 0.83
N SER A 171 5.85 -10.99 0.48
CA SER A 171 4.55 -10.60 -0.10
C SER A 171 3.31 -10.99 0.74
N GLY A 172 3.47 -11.23 2.04
CA GLY A 172 2.35 -11.59 2.90
C GLY A 172 1.88 -13.04 2.79
N LEU A 173 2.63 -13.91 2.10
CA LEU A 173 2.29 -15.33 1.99
C LEU A 173 2.27 -16.00 3.38
N GLY A 174 1.21 -16.76 3.64
CA GLY A 174 0.92 -17.40 4.92
C GLY A 174 0.20 -16.49 5.90
N THR A 175 0.69 -15.25 6.10
CA THR A 175 0.11 -14.31 7.06
C THR A 175 -1.25 -13.77 6.61
N ARG A 176 -1.40 -13.49 5.31
CA ARG A 176 -2.68 -13.05 4.74
C ARG A 176 -3.71 -14.16 4.75
N GLU A 177 -3.29 -15.38 4.40
CA GLU A 177 -4.13 -16.57 4.43
C GLU A 177 -4.65 -16.84 5.85
N ALA A 178 -3.81 -16.67 6.87
CA ALA A 178 -4.25 -16.80 8.26
C ALA A 178 -5.34 -15.79 8.62
N VAL A 179 -5.21 -14.51 8.20
CA VAL A 179 -6.26 -13.50 8.41
C VAL A 179 -7.55 -13.89 7.69
N PHE A 180 -7.46 -14.40 6.47
CA PHE A 180 -8.62 -14.85 5.70
C PHE A 180 -9.33 -16.02 6.36
N VAL A 181 -8.58 -17.03 6.84
CA VAL A 181 -9.16 -18.17 7.56
C VAL A 181 -9.88 -17.70 8.82
N VAL A 182 -9.24 -16.85 9.64
CA VAL A 182 -9.84 -16.35 10.87
C VAL A 182 -11.09 -15.50 10.58
N ALA A 183 -11.02 -14.59 9.61
CA ALA A 183 -12.16 -13.74 9.28
C ALA A 183 -13.30 -14.54 8.64
N LEU A 184 -13.04 -15.31 7.58
CA LEU A 184 -14.09 -15.99 6.83
C LEU A 184 -14.69 -17.19 7.59
N SER A 185 -13.98 -17.77 8.57
CA SER A 185 -14.57 -18.80 9.44
C SER A 185 -15.81 -18.31 10.20
N LYS A 186 -15.89 -17.02 10.51
CA LYS A 186 -17.04 -16.42 11.23
C LYS A 186 -18.33 -16.41 10.41
N ILE A 187 -18.21 -16.52 9.09
CA ILE A 187 -19.35 -16.60 8.17
C ILE A 187 -19.51 -18.02 7.61
N GLY A 188 -18.87 -19.01 8.25
CA GLY A 188 -19.05 -20.44 7.96
C GLY A 188 -18.16 -21.00 6.85
N LEU A 189 -17.22 -20.23 6.30
CA LEU A 189 -16.27 -20.76 5.32
C LEU A 189 -15.23 -21.66 5.97
N THR A 190 -14.94 -22.79 5.32
CA THR A 190 -13.85 -23.68 5.72
C THR A 190 -12.49 -23.02 5.48
N ALA A 191 -11.46 -23.47 6.19
CA ALA A 191 -10.09 -22.99 5.99
C ALA A 191 -9.63 -23.18 4.54
N ALA A 192 -9.99 -24.31 3.90
CA ALA A 192 -9.67 -24.58 2.51
C ALA A 192 -10.29 -23.55 1.55
N GLN A 193 -11.56 -23.17 1.76
CA GLN A 193 -12.24 -22.14 0.96
C GLN A 193 -11.59 -20.77 1.15
N ALA A 194 -11.29 -20.39 2.40
CA ALA A 194 -10.65 -19.11 2.71
C ALA A 194 -9.24 -18.99 2.11
N VAL A 195 -8.44 -20.07 2.20
CA VAL A 195 -7.11 -20.14 1.59
C VAL A 195 -7.20 -20.07 0.07
N SER A 196 -8.13 -20.82 -0.53
CA SER A 196 -8.37 -20.78 -1.98
C SER A 196 -8.65 -19.36 -2.45
N LEU A 197 -9.55 -18.64 -1.76
CA LEU A 197 -9.91 -17.26 -2.07
C LEU A 197 -8.69 -16.31 -1.98
N SER A 198 -7.89 -16.43 -0.91
CA SER A 198 -6.67 -15.63 -0.70
C SER A 198 -5.62 -15.91 -1.77
N LEU A 199 -5.43 -17.18 -2.16
CA LEU A 199 -4.49 -17.60 -3.18
C LEU A 199 -4.94 -17.19 -4.58
N SER A 200 -6.23 -17.29 -4.92
CA SER A 200 -6.76 -16.76 -6.18
C SER A 200 -6.46 -15.28 -6.33
N PHE A 201 -6.66 -14.48 -5.26
CA PHE A 201 -6.25 -13.08 -5.28
C PHE A 201 -4.73 -12.91 -5.42
N PHE A 202 -3.92 -13.73 -4.73
CA PHE A 202 -2.47 -13.67 -4.86
C PHE A 202 -2.01 -13.85 -6.30
N LEU A 203 -2.53 -14.90 -6.95
CA LEU A 203 -2.16 -15.29 -8.31
C LEU A 203 -2.60 -14.22 -9.31
N LEU A 204 -3.83 -13.74 -9.20
CA LEU A 204 -4.37 -12.78 -10.16
C LEU A 204 -3.82 -11.37 -9.97
N ASN A 205 -3.47 -10.98 -8.75
CA ASN A 205 -2.98 -9.63 -8.46
C ASN A 205 -1.45 -9.60 -8.25
N ASN A 206 -0.97 -10.13 -7.12
CA ASN A 206 0.44 -9.99 -6.74
C ASN A 206 1.39 -10.72 -7.70
N PHE A 207 1.04 -11.93 -8.13
CA PHE A 207 1.86 -12.72 -9.05
C PHE A 207 1.84 -12.13 -10.47
N SER A 208 0.69 -11.68 -10.97
CA SER A 208 0.61 -10.95 -12.25
C SER A 208 1.49 -9.70 -12.25
N ILE A 209 1.44 -8.89 -11.19
CA ILE A 209 2.30 -7.70 -11.04
C ILE A 209 3.78 -8.10 -11.01
N LEU A 210 4.14 -9.16 -10.29
CA LEU A 210 5.51 -9.69 -10.24
C LEU A 210 6.01 -10.05 -11.64
N MET A 211 5.22 -10.78 -12.43
CA MET A 211 5.59 -11.19 -13.79
C MET A 211 5.75 -10.01 -14.75
N ILE A 212 4.79 -9.07 -14.75
CA ILE A 212 4.87 -7.86 -15.57
C ILE A 212 6.09 -7.02 -15.18
N SER A 213 6.32 -6.87 -13.87
CA SER A 213 7.44 -6.07 -13.35
C SER A 213 8.79 -6.72 -13.66
N LEU A 214 8.89 -8.06 -13.58
CA LEU A 214 10.07 -8.81 -13.99
C LEU A 214 10.37 -8.59 -15.48
N PHE A 215 9.36 -8.72 -16.34
CA PHE A 215 9.53 -8.49 -17.77
C PHE A 215 10.04 -7.08 -18.08
N LEU A 216 9.45 -6.05 -17.44
CA LEU A 216 9.92 -4.67 -17.56
C LEU A 216 11.34 -4.46 -17.02
N PHE A 217 11.67 -5.12 -15.91
CA PHE A 217 13.01 -5.08 -15.32
C PHE A 217 14.07 -5.70 -16.23
N LEU A 218 13.75 -6.80 -16.93
CA LEU A 218 14.67 -7.45 -17.86
C LEU A 218 14.89 -6.65 -19.14
N ILE A 219 13.87 -5.93 -19.62
CA ILE A 219 13.99 -5.03 -20.78
C ILE A 219 14.80 -3.79 -20.40
N LEU A 220 14.52 -3.18 -19.26
CA LEU A 220 15.22 -2.00 -18.76
C LEU A 220 16.52 -2.42 -18.06
N LYS A 221 17.52 -2.87 -18.83
CA LYS A 221 18.87 -3.04 -18.28
C LYS A 221 19.42 -1.68 -17.83
N PRO A 222 20.02 -1.57 -16.63
CA PRO A 222 20.58 -0.30 -16.12
C PRO A 222 21.58 0.38 -17.06
N ASP A 223 22.26 -0.40 -17.89
CA ASP A 223 23.27 0.08 -18.84
C ASP A 223 22.67 0.82 -20.04
N GLN A 224 21.44 0.49 -20.47
CA GLN A 224 20.78 1.13 -21.63
C GLN A 224 20.15 2.48 -21.32
N ILE A 225 19.86 2.78 -20.04
CA ILE A 225 19.29 4.06 -19.62
C ILE A 225 20.29 5.22 -19.84
N ARG A 226 21.59 4.94 -19.99
CA ARG A 226 22.61 5.95 -20.34
C ARG A 226 22.52 6.42 -21.79
N GLU A 227 22.14 5.55 -22.73
CA GLU A 227 22.18 5.90 -24.17
C GLU A 227 20.90 6.58 -24.63
N GLU A 228 19.75 6.24 -24.03
CA GLU A 228 18.44 6.73 -24.49
C GLU A 228 18.11 8.18 -24.08
N TYR A 229 18.91 8.79 -23.19
CA TYR A 229 18.72 10.16 -22.69
C TYR A 229 19.92 11.10 -22.99
N ILE A 230 20.87 10.66 -23.82
CA ILE A 230 22.01 11.46 -24.30
C ILE A 230 21.83 11.89 -25.78
N LEU A 231 20.72 11.52 -26.43
CA LEU A 231 20.32 11.99 -27.76
C LEU A 231 19.17 13.01 -27.64
#